data_AF-A0A7J7PFK6-F1
#
_entry.id   AF-A0A7J7PFK6-F1
#
_cell.length_a   1.000
_cell.length_b   1.000
_cell.length_c   1.000
_cell.angle_alpha   90.00
_cell.angle_beta   90.00
_cell.angle_gamma   90.00
#
_symmetry.space_group_name_H-M   'P 1'
#
loop_
_entity.id
_entity.type
_entity.pdbx_description
1 polymer ?
#
loop_
_entity_poly.entity_id
_entity_poly.type
_entity_poly.pdbx_seq_one_letter_code
_entity_poly.pdbx_strand_id
1 'polypeptide(L)'
;MLLQGLLQVYQAGCSGAVVLCLHGGGYTGLTWSLVAKHLKKGYRVVAPDLRGHGETATADDMDFSAETMMRDVVEVWKALFGGSSERVPMLLVGHSMGGALAVWAAATKELPGLDGVVVIDVVEGTALAALPHMMGVLSSRPAMFQSVQAAADWAVRSGVCKNRELAGVSLPSQLKQADTGEAAAAGALMWRTPLAASRPHWEGWYRGLSDTFLSLPVPKMLLLAGTDRLDKSLTIGQMQGKFQLVLMPAAGHAIQEDEPVKTAEHLQQFLHRFRIGEPGLAEQQFISSAAAHSSSTYTVTCGSIARAAAVFN
;
A
#
# COMPACT_ATOMS: atom_id res chain seq x y z
N MET A 1 9.89 25.67 -1.07
CA MET A 1 9.38 25.86 0.29
C MET A 1 9.43 24.49 0.96
N LEU A 2 10.28 24.32 1.97
CA LEU A 2 10.64 23.04 2.57
C LEU A 2 9.43 22.46 3.32
N LEU A 3 8.83 21.38 2.80
CA LEU A 3 7.71 20.69 3.45
C LEU A 3 8.27 19.76 4.54
N GLN A 4 8.27 20.23 5.79
CA GLN A 4 8.52 19.40 6.96
C GLN A 4 7.27 18.55 7.22
N GLY A 5 7.31 17.27 6.84
CA GLY A 5 6.31 16.27 7.17
C GLY A 5 6.95 15.04 7.83
N LEU A 6 6.20 14.38 8.70
CA LEU A 6 6.55 13.09 9.30
C LEU A 6 5.92 11.99 8.46
N LEU A 7 6.74 11.13 7.87
CA LEU A 7 6.28 9.95 7.14
C LEU A 7 6.50 8.71 8.01
N GLN A 8 5.40 8.09 8.45
CA GLN A 8 5.47 6.84 9.21
C GLN A 8 5.71 5.68 8.26
N VAL A 9 6.72 4.85 8.56
CA VAL A 9 7.07 3.68 7.76
C VAL A 9 7.23 2.46 8.64
N TYR A 10 6.62 1.35 8.24
CA TYR A 10 6.80 0.06 8.89
C TYR A 10 7.73 -0.84 8.07
N GLN A 11 8.72 -1.45 8.73
CA GLN A 11 9.70 -2.32 8.08
C GLN A 11 9.74 -3.74 8.66
N ALA A 12 9.99 -4.74 7.80
CA ALA A 12 10.40 -6.09 8.20
C ALA A 12 11.39 -6.71 7.22
N GLY A 13 12.21 -7.63 7.73
CA GLY A 13 13.29 -8.25 6.96
C GLY A 13 14.50 -7.33 6.87
N CYS A 14 15.66 -7.90 6.55
CA CYS A 14 16.93 -7.17 6.52
C CYS A 14 17.76 -7.43 5.26
N SER A 15 17.29 -8.26 4.35
CA SER A 15 18.03 -8.72 3.16
C SER A 15 17.11 -8.92 1.96
N GLY A 16 17.71 -9.00 0.77
CA GLY A 16 17.00 -9.20 -0.50
C GLY A 16 16.36 -7.93 -1.09
N ALA A 17 15.58 -8.10 -2.15
CA ALA A 17 14.82 -7.01 -2.77
C ALA A 17 13.89 -6.32 -1.78
N VAL A 18 13.61 -5.05 -2.04
CA VAL A 18 12.60 -4.30 -1.31
C VAL A 18 11.23 -4.59 -1.92
N VAL A 19 10.24 -4.88 -1.07
CA VAL A 19 8.83 -4.90 -1.43
C VAL A 19 8.18 -3.68 -0.77
N LEU A 20 7.95 -2.64 -1.57
CA LEU A 20 7.32 -1.40 -1.12
C LEU A 20 5.80 -1.53 -1.27
N CYS A 21 5.09 -1.53 -0.15
CA CYS A 21 3.68 -1.86 -0.08
C CYS A 21 2.81 -0.64 0.25
N LEU A 22 1.94 -0.24 -0.68
CA LEU A 22 1.06 0.92 -0.57
C LEU A 22 -0.38 0.48 -0.26
N HIS A 23 -0.94 0.97 0.85
CA HIS A 23 -2.28 0.61 1.29
C HIS A 23 -3.39 1.36 0.53
N GLY A 24 -4.64 0.87 0.64
CA GLY A 24 -5.83 1.53 0.08
C GLY A 24 -6.32 2.74 0.87
N GLY A 25 -7.32 3.45 0.36
CA GLY A 25 -7.89 4.62 1.03
C GLY A 25 -8.59 4.25 2.34
N GLY A 26 -8.27 4.97 3.42
CA GLY A 26 -8.75 4.71 4.78
C GLY A 26 -8.04 3.55 5.51
N TYR A 27 -7.06 2.91 4.86
CA TYR A 27 -6.20 1.89 5.45
C TYR A 27 -4.84 2.47 5.87
N THR A 28 -3.91 1.61 6.30
CA THR A 28 -2.56 1.99 6.76
C THR A 28 -1.51 0.97 6.33
N GLY A 29 -0.24 1.26 6.54
CA GLY A 29 0.87 0.33 6.31
C GLY A 29 0.74 -0.98 7.10
N LEU A 30 0.03 -0.98 8.23
CA LEU A 30 -0.21 -2.17 9.05
C LEU A 30 -1.09 -3.24 8.40
N THR A 31 -1.84 -2.89 7.34
CA THR A 31 -2.57 -3.88 6.52
C THR A 31 -1.66 -4.92 5.88
N TRP A 32 -0.37 -4.59 5.72
CA TRP A 32 0.63 -5.49 5.16
C TRP A 32 1.33 -6.36 6.21
N SER A 33 0.99 -6.26 7.49
CA SER A 33 1.76 -6.89 8.57
C SER A 33 1.85 -8.42 8.46
N LEU A 34 0.75 -9.10 8.14
CA LEU A 34 0.77 -10.56 7.94
C LEU A 34 1.44 -10.97 6.63
N VAL A 35 1.31 -10.19 5.54
CA VAL A 35 2.09 -10.41 4.31
C VAL A 35 3.59 -10.28 4.62
N ALA A 36 3.97 -9.23 5.34
CA ALA A 36 5.35 -8.96 5.73
C ALA A 36 5.94 -10.05 6.63
N LYS A 37 5.14 -10.64 7.53
CA LYS A 37 5.52 -11.79 8.35
C LYS A 37 6.01 -12.98 7.50
N HIS A 38 5.44 -13.17 6.31
CA HIS A 38 5.81 -14.24 5.38
C HIS A 38 7.00 -13.85 4.50
N LEU A 39 7.05 -12.61 4.00
CA LEU A 39 8.10 -12.14 3.09
C LEU A 39 9.44 -11.87 3.77
N LYS A 40 9.45 -11.49 5.06
CA LYS A 40 10.66 -11.01 5.77
C LYS A 40 11.85 -11.97 5.82
N LYS A 41 11.64 -13.26 5.48
CA LYS A 41 12.69 -14.28 5.48
C LYS A 41 13.68 -14.11 4.32
N GLY A 42 13.29 -13.46 3.23
CA GLY A 42 14.14 -13.27 2.05
C GLY A 42 14.01 -11.91 1.37
N TYR A 43 13.16 -11.03 1.90
CA TYR A 43 12.89 -9.71 1.33
C TYR A 43 12.78 -8.65 2.42
N ARG A 44 13.04 -7.39 2.06
CA ARG A 44 12.80 -6.22 2.90
C ARG A 44 11.42 -5.66 2.58
N VAL A 45 10.47 -5.78 3.49
CA VAL A 45 9.15 -5.17 3.33
C VAL A 45 9.17 -3.78 3.92
N VAL A 46 8.69 -2.81 3.15
CA VAL A 46 8.52 -1.42 3.54
C VAL A 46 7.06 -1.05 3.30
N ALA A 47 6.34 -0.64 4.34
CA ALA A 47 4.94 -0.25 4.24
C ALA A 47 4.74 1.13 4.89
N PRO A 48 4.74 2.22 4.10
CA PRO A 48 4.44 3.54 4.63
C PRO A 48 2.96 3.69 4.98
N ASP A 49 2.66 4.57 5.92
CA ASP A 49 1.37 5.24 5.99
C ASP A 49 1.38 6.40 5.00
N LEU A 50 0.41 6.41 4.08
CA LEU A 50 0.24 7.48 3.11
C LEU A 50 -0.29 8.76 3.78
N ARG A 51 -0.13 9.90 3.13
CA ARG A 51 -0.66 11.20 3.57
C ARG A 51 -2.09 11.10 4.09
N GLY A 52 -2.37 11.71 5.25
CA GLY A 52 -3.70 11.68 5.87
C GLY A 52 -4.12 10.32 6.44
N HIS A 53 -3.21 9.35 6.53
CA HIS A 53 -3.46 8.00 7.07
C HIS A 53 -2.44 7.63 8.16
N GLY A 54 -2.82 6.65 8.98
CA GLY A 54 -1.96 6.07 10.02
C GLY A 54 -1.30 7.13 10.89
N GLU A 55 0.01 7.04 11.13
CA GLU A 55 0.75 8.06 11.91
C GLU A 55 1.49 9.10 11.04
N THR A 56 1.26 9.09 9.72
CA THR A 56 1.81 10.11 8.83
C THR A 56 1.10 11.44 9.07
N ALA A 57 1.90 12.51 9.10
CA ALA A 57 1.44 13.89 9.23
C ALA A 57 2.24 14.79 8.27
N THR A 58 1.55 15.51 7.41
CA THR A 58 2.14 16.40 6.41
C THR A 58 1.72 17.85 6.65
N ALA A 59 2.31 18.80 5.92
CA ALA A 59 1.90 20.21 6.02
C ALA A 59 0.46 20.46 5.53
N ASP A 60 -0.05 19.59 4.66
CA ASP A 60 -1.43 19.63 4.16
C ASP A 60 -1.95 18.20 3.99
N ASP A 61 -2.51 17.64 5.07
CA ASP A 61 -3.06 16.28 5.06
C ASP A 61 -4.34 16.12 4.23
N MET A 62 -4.90 17.22 3.70
CA MET A 62 -6.14 17.21 2.93
C MET A 62 -5.92 17.22 1.42
N ASP A 63 -4.70 17.47 0.94
CA ASP A 63 -4.35 17.32 -0.47
C ASP A 63 -4.15 15.84 -0.82
N PHE A 64 -5.26 15.16 -1.10
CA PHE A 64 -5.25 13.78 -1.57
C PHE A 64 -5.13 13.66 -3.10
N SER A 65 -4.59 14.66 -3.80
CA SER A 65 -4.38 14.55 -5.25
C SER A 65 -3.43 13.39 -5.59
N ALA A 66 -3.66 12.75 -6.75
CA ALA A 66 -2.81 11.66 -7.20
C ALA A 66 -1.35 12.11 -7.32
N GLU A 67 -1.13 13.33 -7.81
CA GLU A 67 0.17 13.95 -7.99
C GLU A 67 0.91 14.13 -6.67
N THR A 68 0.26 14.68 -5.65
CA THR A 68 0.89 14.91 -4.35
C THR A 68 1.19 13.58 -3.65
N MET A 69 0.21 12.67 -3.58
CA MET A 69 0.41 11.38 -2.91
C MET A 69 1.46 10.51 -3.63
N MET A 70 1.51 10.56 -4.95
CA MET A 70 2.54 9.86 -5.75
C MET A 70 3.93 10.44 -5.48
N ARG A 71 4.07 11.76 -5.35
CA ARG A 71 5.34 12.39 -4.95
C ARG A 71 5.76 11.94 -3.55
N ASP A 72 4.83 11.83 -2.60
CA ASP A 72 5.16 11.34 -1.26
C ASP A 72 5.75 9.92 -1.31
N VAL A 73 5.23 9.03 -2.18
CA VAL A 73 5.80 7.68 -2.38
C VAL A 73 7.23 7.73 -2.90
N VAL A 74 7.51 8.60 -3.87
CA VAL A 74 8.87 8.80 -4.40
C VAL A 74 9.80 9.35 -3.31
N GLU A 75 9.31 10.25 -2.46
CA GLU A 75 10.08 10.82 -1.37
C GLU A 75 10.33 9.82 -0.22
N VAL A 76 9.38 8.92 0.08
CA VAL A 76 9.62 7.77 0.98
C VAL A 76 10.78 6.93 0.44
N TRP A 77 10.78 6.61 -0.86
CA TRP A 77 11.85 5.83 -1.47
C TRP A 77 13.20 6.55 -1.39
N LYS A 78 13.25 7.83 -1.77
CA LYS A 78 14.48 8.64 -1.71
C LYS A 78 15.00 8.79 -0.27
N ALA A 79 14.12 8.96 0.71
CA ALA A 79 14.52 9.07 2.11
C ALA A 79 15.14 7.77 2.64
N LEU A 80 14.61 6.62 2.26
CA LEU A 80 15.08 5.32 2.74
C LEU A 80 16.30 4.80 1.98
N PHE A 81 16.39 5.06 0.68
CA PHE A 81 17.36 4.40 -0.21
C PHE A 81 18.14 5.36 -1.12
N GLY A 82 17.83 6.65 -1.14
CA GLY A 82 18.46 7.62 -2.04
C GLY A 82 19.93 7.93 -1.73
N GLY A 83 20.43 7.56 -0.54
CA GLY A 83 21.85 7.59 -0.20
C GLY A 83 22.61 6.30 -0.53
N SER A 84 21.93 5.27 -1.04
CA SER A 84 22.60 4.01 -1.37
C SER A 84 23.52 4.18 -2.57
N SER A 85 24.77 3.72 -2.44
CA SER A 85 25.75 3.64 -3.53
C SER A 85 25.45 2.50 -4.51
N GLU A 86 24.63 1.54 -4.09
CA GLU A 86 24.24 0.38 -4.88
C GLU A 86 22.78 0.50 -5.35
N ARG A 87 22.49 -0.09 -6.52
CA ARG A 87 21.11 -0.22 -6.98
C ARG A 87 20.35 -1.11 -6.01
N VAL A 88 19.22 -0.63 -5.49
CA VAL A 88 18.34 -1.39 -4.59
C VAL A 88 17.17 -1.98 -5.41
N PRO A 89 17.14 -3.30 -5.68
CA PRO A 89 16.04 -3.93 -6.43
C PRO A 89 14.71 -3.78 -5.68
N MET A 90 13.66 -3.38 -6.39
CA MET A 90 12.36 -3.09 -5.80
C MET A 90 11.19 -3.70 -6.57
N LEU A 91 10.29 -4.33 -5.83
CA LEU A 91 8.91 -4.59 -6.23
C LEU A 91 7.98 -3.57 -5.57
N LEU A 92 7.24 -2.81 -6.38
CA LEU A 92 6.23 -1.88 -5.89
C LEU A 92 4.86 -2.56 -5.91
N VAL A 93 4.20 -2.62 -4.77
CA VAL A 93 2.92 -3.31 -4.58
C VAL A 93 1.90 -2.30 -4.04
N GLY A 94 0.71 -2.24 -4.62
CA GLY A 94 -0.31 -1.31 -4.15
C GLY A 94 -1.71 -1.90 -4.19
N HIS A 95 -2.50 -1.61 -3.15
CA HIS A 95 -3.92 -1.99 -3.06
C HIS A 95 -4.84 -0.80 -3.30
N SER A 96 -5.85 -0.96 -4.17
CA SER A 96 -6.89 0.06 -4.41
C SER A 96 -6.28 1.44 -4.74
N MET A 97 -6.55 2.48 -3.94
CA MET A 97 -5.88 3.79 -4.04
C MET A 97 -4.35 3.67 -4.09
N GLY A 98 -3.75 2.85 -3.22
CA GLY A 98 -2.31 2.56 -3.25
C GLY A 98 -1.87 1.83 -4.51
N GLY A 99 -2.74 1.04 -5.13
CA GLY A 99 -2.51 0.41 -6.44
C GLY A 99 -2.40 1.43 -7.57
N ALA A 100 -3.29 2.43 -7.56
CA ALA A 100 -3.19 3.56 -8.47
C ALA A 100 -1.89 4.34 -8.26
N LEU A 101 -1.58 4.70 -7.01
CA LEU A 101 -0.36 5.43 -6.67
C LEU A 101 0.91 4.66 -7.04
N ALA A 102 0.91 3.33 -6.94
CA ALA A 102 2.01 2.49 -7.38
C ALA A 102 2.29 2.65 -8.88
N VAL A 103 1.23 2.64 -9.70
CA VAL A 103 1.34 2.82 -11.16
C VAL A 103 1.82 4.23 -11.49
N TRP A 104 1.24 5.25 -10.84
CA TRP A 104 1.63 6.63 -11.05
C TRP A 104 3.09 6.86 -10.65
N ALA A 105 3.51 6.39 -9.48
CA ALA A 105 4.88 6.55 -9.01
C ALA A 105 5.89 5.80 -9.88
N ALA A 106 5.51 4.64 -10.43
CA ALA A 106 6.33 3.94 -11.42
C ALA A 106 6.46 4.73 -12.73
N ALA A 107 5.40 5.42 -13.17
CA ALA A 107 5.39 6.18 -14.42
C ALA A 107 6.28 7.43 -14.40
N THR A 108 6.61 7.98 -13.22
CA THR A 108 7.55 9.12 -13.10
C THR A 108 8.96 8.77 -13.52
N LYS A 109 9.34 7.49 -13.43
CA LYS A 109 10.71 6.99 -13.60
C LYS A 109 11.70 7.57 -12.57
N GLU A 110 11.21 8.07 -11.44
CA GLU A 110 12.02 8.58 -10.32
C GLU A 110 12.36 7.53 -9.25
N LEU A 111 12.00 6.27 -9.48
CA LEU A 111 12.24 5.14 -8.58
C LEU A 111 13.39 4.28 -9.13
N PRO A 112 14.67 4.68 -8.94
CA PRO A 112 15.80 3.88 -9.37
C PRO A 112 15.75 2.54 -8.64
N GLY A 113 15.79 1.43 -9.38
CA GLY A 113 15.67 0.10 -8.78
C GLY A 113 14.32 -0.59 -8.99
N LEU A 114 13.29 0.11 -9.48
CA LEU A 114 11.98 -0.50 -9.77
C LEU A 114 12.11 -1.62 -10.82
N ASP A 115 11.85 -2.85 -10.39
CA ASP A 115 11.94 -4.07 -11.20
C ASP A 115 10.58 -4.73 -11.46
N GLY A 116 9.51 -4.27 -10.80
CA GLY A 116 8.18 -4.77 -11.05
C GLY A 116 7.10 -3.98 -10.32
N VAL A 117 5.87 -4.07 -10.82
CA VAL A 117 4.68 -3.45 -10.22
C VAL A 117 3.57 -4.48 -10.04
N VAL A 118 3.00 -4.53 -8.83
CA VAL A 118 1.82 -5.35 -8.51
C VAL A 118 0.68 -4.44 -8.09
N VAL A 119 -0.46 -4.63 -8.72
CA VAL A 119 -1.69 -3.90 -8.42
C VAL A 119 -2.70 -4.89 -7.84
N ILE A 120 -3.30 -4.55 -6.71
CA ILE A 120 -4.28 -5.37 -6.01
C ILE A 120 -5.64 -4.67 -6.01
N ASP A 121 -6.63 -5.35 -6.58
CA ASP A 121 -8.06 -5.01 -6.56
C ASP A 121 -8.38 -3.57 -6.99
N VAL A 122 -7.83 -3.19 -8.17
CA VAL A 122 -8.23 -1.97 -8.88
C VAL A 122 -8.11 -2.16 -10.39
N VAL A 123 -9.20 -1.84 -11.07
CA VAL A 123 -9.29 -1.69 -12.52
C VAL A 123 -9.95 -0.35 -12.79
N GLU A 124 -9.41 0.46 -13.71
CA GLU A 124 -9.92 1.82 -13.97
C GLU A 124 -11.44 1.84 -14.22
N GLY A 125 -11.91 0.98 -15.14
CA GLY A 125 -13.32 0.96 -15.52
C GLY A 125 -14.26 0.63 -14.36
N THR A 126 -13.94 -0.37 -13.52
CA THR A 126 -14.78 -0.74 -12.37
C THR A 126 -14.64 0.25 -11.22
N ALA A 127 -13.44 0.77 -10.98
CA ALA A 127 -13.17 1.77 -9.96
C ALA A 127 -13.97 3.06 -10.20
N LEU A 128 -13.92 3.60 -11.43
CA LEU A 128 -14.69 4.79 -11.82
C LEU A 128 -16.20 4.56 -11.71
N ALA A 129 -16.68 3.39 -12.12
CA ALA A 129 -18.09 3.02 -11.99
C ALA A 129 -18.55 2.87 -10.53
N ALA A 130 -17.64 2.53 -9.61
CA ALA A 130 -17.95 2.39 -8.19
C ALA A 130 -17.96 3.72 -7.41
N LEU A 131 -17.29 4.77 -7.90
CA LEU A 131 -17.17 6.06 -7.19
C LEU A 131 -18.51 6.67 -6.74
N PRO A 132 -19.58 6.69 -7.56
CA PRO A 132 -20.87 7.24 -7.14
C PRO A 132 -21.49 6.52 -5.92
N HIS A 133 -21.16 5.24 -5.72
CA HIS A 133 -21.69 4.42 -4.64
C HIS A 133 -20.86 4.48 -3.36
N MET A 134 -19.60 4.93 -3.46
CA MET A 134 -18.66 4.89 -2.34
C MET A 134 -19.12 5.74 -1.15
N MET A 135 -19.82 6.85 -1.39
CA MET A 135 -20.40 7.65 -0.30
C MET A 135 -21.42 6.85 0.53
N GLY A 136 -22.23 6.01 -0.10
CA GLY A 136 -23.15 5.13 0.61
C GLY A 136 -22.42 4.08 1.45
N VAL A 137 -21.29 3.57 0.95
CA VAL A 137 -20.42 2.64 1.69
C VAL A 137 -19.77 3.31 2.90
N LEU A 138 -19.35 4.57 2.80
CA LEU A 138 -18.79 5.30 3.93
C LEU A 138 -19.83 5.65 4.98
N SER A 139 -20.99 6.14 4.54
CA SER A 139 -22.07 6.56 5.43
C SER A 139 -22.72 5.38 6.17
N SER A 140 -22.56 4.14 5.71
CA SER A 140 -23.04 2.94 6.42
C SER A 140 -22.10 2.46 7.53
N ARG A 141 -20.86 2.98 7.59
CA ARG A 141 -19.92 2.66 8.66
C ARG A 141 -20.35 3.35 9.96
N PRO A 142 -20.14 2.71 11.13
CA PRO A 142 -20.24 3.41 12.40
C PRO A 142 -19.31 4.64 12.38
N ALA A 143 -19.85 5.79 12.76
CA ALA A 143 -19.05 7.02 12.82
C ALA A 143 -17.97 6.95 13.90
N MET A 144 -18.25 6.21 14.99
CA MET A 144 -17.38 6.06 16.15
C MET A 144 -17.45 4.64 16.72
N PHE A 145 -16.44 4.28 17.50
CA PHE A 145 -16.33 3.03 18.24
C PHE A 145 -15.96 3.30 19.70
N GLN A 146 -16.47 2.48 20.61
CA GLN A 146 -16.14 2.58 22.04
C GLN A 146 -14.76 1.98 22.36
N SER A 147 -14.25 1.09 21.51
CA SER A 147 -12.95 0.45 21.68
C SER A 147 -12.43 -0.11 20.36
N VAL A 148 -11.13 -0.37 20.30
CA VAL A 148 -10.48 -1.08 19.18
C VAL A 148 -11.11 -2.44 18.95
N GLN A 149 -11.41 -3.18 20.03
CA GLN A 149 -12.04 -4.49 19.95
C GLN A 149 -13.42 -4.42 19.29
N ALA A 150 -14.23 -3.42 19.65
CA ALA A 150 -15.54 -3.21 19.02
C ALA A 150 -15.43 -2.90 17.53
N ALA A 151 -14.41 -2.13 17.12
CA ALA A 151 -14.13 -1.85 15.72
C ALA A 151 -13.67 -3.09 14.94
N ALA A 152 -12.75 -3.88 15.49
CA ALA A 152 -12.30 -5.13 14.89
C ALA A 152 -13.45 -6.14 14.75
N ASP A 153 -14.28 -6.28 15.78
CA ASP A 153 -15.47 -7.14 15.73
C ASP A 153 -16.50 -6.68 14.70
N TRP A 154 -16.69 -5.36 14.54
CA TRP A 154 -17.51 -4.81 13.46
C TRP A 154 -16.90 -5.08 12.08
N ALA A 155 -15.59 -4.92 11.90
CA ALA A 155 -14.92 -5.14 10.63
C ALA A 155 -15.08 -6.59 10.15
N VAL A 156 -14.96 -7.56 11.08
CA VAL A 156 -15.17 -8.98 10.80
C VAL A 156 -16.63 -9.29 10.48
N ARG A 157 -17.57 -8.79 11.30
CA ARG A 157 -19.01 -9.04 11.08
C ARG A 157 -19.56 -8.40 9.80
N SER A 158 -19.07 -7.21 9.45
CA SER A 158 -19.48 -6.49 8.24
C SER A 158 -18.82 -7.02 6.97
N GLY A 159 -17.82 -7.89 7.10
CA GLY A 159 -17.06 -8.43 5.98
C GLY A 159 -16.03 -7.45 5.38
N VAL A 160 -15.76 -6.32 6.04
CA VAL A 160 -14.72 -5.35 5.64
C VAL A 160 -13.33 -5.97 5.74
N CYS A 161 -13.10 -6.80 6.76
CA CYS A 161 -11.89 -7.62 6.91
C CYS A 161 -12.31 -9.00 7.39
N LYS A 162 -12.08 -10.04 6.59
CA LYS A 162 -12.47 -11.42 6.93
C LYS A 162 -11.51 -12.07 7.93
N ASN A 163 -10.30 -11.53 8.07
CA ASN A 163 -9.27 -12.06 8.95
C ASN A 163 -9.28 -11.37 10.32
N ARG A 164 -9.75 -12.09 11.35
CA ARG A 164 -9.83 -11.57 12.72
C ARG A 164 -8.47 -11.22 13.34
N GLU A 165 -7.42 -12.01 13.07
CA GLU A 165 -6.07 -11.71 13.58
C GLU A 165 -5.61 -10.36 13.04
N LEU A 166 -5.72 -10.16 11.73
CA LEU A 166 -5.28 -8.93 11.11
C LEU A 166 -6.17 -7.73 11.44
N ALA A 167 -7.48 -7.93 11.57
CA ALA A 167 -8.38 -6.89 12.04
C ALA A 167 -7.95 -6.32 13.40
N GLY A 168 -7.42 -7.15 14.31
CA GLY A 168 -6.86 -6.68 15.58
C GLY A 168 -5.57 -5.85 15.42
N VAL A 169 -4.79 -6.08 14.37
CA VAL A 169 -3.50 -5.43 14.12
C VAL A 169 -3.64 -4.16 13.27
N SER A 170 -4.45 -4.19 12.21
CA SER A 170 -4.56 -3.11 11.22
C SER A 170 -5.56 -2.02 11.62
N LEU A 171 -6.75 -2.38 12.13
CA LEU A 171 -7.78 -1.41 12.50
C LEU A 171 -7.37 -0.36 13.54
N PRO A 172 -6.58 -0.66 14.59
CA PRO A 172 -6.19 0.37 15.56
C PRO A 172 -5.58 1.61 14.89
N SER A 173 -4.73 1.40 13.87
CA SER A 173 -4.09 2.49 13.12
C SER A 173 -5.02 3.22 12.14
N GLN A 174 -6.19 2.66 11.84
CA GLN A 174 -7.23 3.30 11.02
C GLN A 174 -8.14 4.21 11.85
N LEU A 175 -7.92 4.25 13.17
CA LEU A 175 -8.71 5.01 14.12
C LEU A 175 -7.85 6.05 14.84
N LYS A 176 -8.50 7.09 15.35
CA LYS A 176 -7.93 8.09 16.26
C LYS A 176 -8.92 8.37 17.38
N GLN A 177 -8.45 8.94 18.49
CA GLN A 177 -9.37 9.47 19.50
C GLN A 177 -10.22 10.58 18.89
N ALA A 178 -11.49 10.64 19.31
CA ALA A 178 -12.39 11.70 18.89
C ALA A 178 -11.80 13.08 19.26
N ASP A 179 -11.93 14.05 18.34
CA ASP A 179 -11.21 15.32 18.47
C ASP A 179 -11.75 16.21 19.61
N THR A 180 -13.07 16.23 19.84
CA THR A 180 -13.72 17.11 20.83
C THR A 180 -15.05 16.54 21.35
N GLY A 181 -15.56 17.11 22.46
CA GLY A 181 -16.89 16.86 22.99
C GLY A 181 -17.00 15.67 23.95
N GLU A 182 -18.25 15.30 24.29
CA GLU A 182 -18.55 14.19 25.21
C GLU A 182 -17.99 12.85 24.71
N ALA A 183 -17.95 12.65 23.39
CA ALA A 183 -17.36 11.46 22.78
C ALA A 183 -15.84 11.38 23.03
N ALA A 184 -15.12 12.51 22.95
CA ALA A 184 -13.70 12.58 23.28
C ALA A 184 -13.47 12.33 24.77
N ALA A 185 -14.30 12.92 25.65
CA ALA A 185 -14.23 12.68 27.09
C ALA A 185 -14.49 11.21 27.47
N ALA A 186 -15.33 10.51 26.71
CA ALA A 186 -15.58 9.08 26.86
C ALA A 186 -14.50 8.18 26.22
N GLY A 187 -13.46 8.75 25.62
CA GLY A 187 -12.39 8.00 24.95
C GLY A 187 -12.84 7.31 23.66
N ALA A 188 -13.92 7.79 23.02
CA ALA A 188 -14.42 7.21 21.78
C ALA A 188 -13.39 7.36 20.64
N LEU A 189 -13.38 6.37 19.76
CA LEU A 189 -12.52 6.31 18.59
C LEU A 189 -13.33 6.69 17.34
N MET A 190 -12.73 7.42 16.42
CA MET A 190 -13.28 7.75 15.11
C MET A 190 -12.29 7.37 14.00
N TRP A 191 -12.74 7.31 12.76
CA TRP A 191 -11.88 7.06 11.61
C TRP A 191 -10.77 8.11 11.50
N ARG A 192 -9.51 7.65 11.37
CA ARG A 192 -8.32 8.51 11.24
C ARG A 192 -8.40 9.36 9.98
N THR A 193 -8.68 8.73 8.85
CA THR A 193 -8.71 9.39 7.55
C THR A 193 -10.11 9.90 7.22
N PRO A 194 -10.27 11.21 6.91
CA PRO A 194 -11.54 11.76 6.45
C PRO A 194 -11.78 11.40 4.97
N LEU A 195 -11.92 10.09 4.67
CA LEU A 195 -11.92 9.60 3.28
C LEU A 195 -13.05 10.22 2.44
N ALA A 196 -14.21 10.50 3.04
CA ALA A 196 -15.30 11.21 2.36
C ALA A 196 -14.90 12.61 1.86
N ALA A 197 -14.05 13.33 2.59
CA ALA A 197 -13.57 14.65 2.21
C ALA A 197 -12.58 14.61 1.04
N SER A 198 -11.92 13.47 0.82
CA SER A 198 -11.04 13.26 -0.34
C SER A 198 -11.77 13.02 -1.67
N ARG A 199 -13.11 12.99 -1.66
CA ARG A 199 -13.96 12.75 -2.84
C ARG A 199 -13.57 13.55 -4.09
N PRO A 200 -13.20 14.85 -4.01
CA PRO A 200 -12.78 15.61 -5.19
C PRO A 200 -11.60 15.00 -5.95
N HIS A 201 -10.78 14.17 -5.31
CA HIS A 201 -9.58 13.57 -5.89
C HIS A 201 -9.79 12.16 -6.45
N TRP A 202 -10.88 11.48 -6.10
CA TRP A 202 -11.08 10.05 -6.41
C TRP A 202 -11.01 9.74 -7.90
N GLU A 203 -11.60 10.60 -8.74
CA GLU A 203 -11.56 10.40 -10.18
C GLU A 203 -10.13 10.50 -10.73
N GLY A 204 -9.35 11.46 -10.21
CA GLY A 204 -7.95 11.66 -10.58
C GLY A 204 -7.04 10.50 -10.17
N TRP A 205 -7.42 9.70 -9.18
CA TRP A 205 -6.66 8.50 -8.83
C TRP A 205 -6.71 7.44 -9.93
N TYR A 206 -7.85 7.27 -10.60
CA TYR A 206 -8.09 6.11 -11.46
C TYR A 206 -8.14 6.43 -12.95
N ARG A 207 -8.42 7.67 -13.34
CA ARG A 207 -8.52 8.07 -14.75
C ARG A 207 -7.16 7.88 -15.47
N GLY A 208 -7.16 7.09 -16.54
CA GLY A 208 -5.95 6.74 -17.31
C GLY A 208 -5.06 5.69 -16.66
N LEU A 209 -5.49 5.07 -15.54
CA LEU A 209 -4.71 4.10 -14.79
C LEU A 209 -4.39 2.85 -15.62
N SER A 210 -5.36 2.31 -16.35
CA SER A 210 -5.19 1.05 -17.08
C SER A 210 -4.17 1.16 -18.21
N ASP A 211 -4.24 2.25 -18.99
CA ASP A 211 -3.29 2.48 -20.07
C ASP A 211 -1.88 2.80 -19.53
N THR A 212 -1.80 3.53 -18.41
CA THR A 212 -0.53 3.83 -17.77
C THR A 212 0.12 2.57 -17.22
N PHE A 213 -0.63 1.72 -16.52
CA PHE A 213 -0.17 0.41 -16.05
C PHE A 213 0.39 -0.42 -17.21
N LEU A 214 -0.32 -0.52 -18.33
CA LEU A 214 0.14 -1.28 -19.49
C LEU A 214 1.40 -0.70 -20.15
N SER A 215 1.64 0.61 -20.01
CA SER A 215 2.81 1.29 -20.59
C SER A 215 4.10 1.09 -19.78
N LEU A 216 4.02 0.66 -18.51
CA LEU A 216 5.21 0.54 -17.66
C LEU A 216 6.18 -0.52 -18.22
N PRO A 217 7.48 -0.20 -18.38
CA PRO A 217 8.48 -1.08 -19.00
C PRO A 217 9.06 -2.10 -18.01
N VAL A 218 8.27 -2.56 -17.04
CA VAL A 218 8.66 -3.56 -16.03
C VAL A 218 7.66 -4.72 -16.04
N PRO A 219 8.05 -5.90 -15.54
CA PRO A 219 7.11 -6.95 -15.17
C PRO A 219 5.95 -6.42 -14.33
N LYS A 220 4.75 -6.93 -14.61
CA LYS A 220 3.51 -6.47 -13.98
C LYS A 220 2.64 -7.64 -13.54
N MET A 221 1.96 -7.47 -12.42
CA MET A 221 0.94 -8.39 -11.96
C MET A 221 -0.30 -7.65 -11.46
N LEU A 222 -1.48 -8.20 -11.75
CA LEU A 222 -2.77 -7.75 -11.27
C LEU A 222 -3.42 -8.87 -10.45
N LEU A 223 -3.72 -8.62 -9.18
CA LEU A 223 -4.47 -9.52 -8.29
C LEU A 223 -5.90 -8.98 -8.14
N LEU A 224 -6.91 -9.81 -8.41
CA LEU A 224 -8.32 -9.42 -8.26
C LEU A 224 -9.07 -10.40 -7.36
N ALA A 225 -9.98 -9.89 -6.52
CA ALA A 225 -10.87 -10.69 -5.69
C ALA A 225 -11.99 -11.38 -6.50
N GLY A 226 -12.06 -11.14 -7.81
CA GLY A 226 -12.98 -11.82 -8.73
C GLY A 226 -14.33 -11.13 -8.95
N THR A 227 -14.64 -10.06 -8.20
CA THR A 227 -15.81 -9.19 -8.47
C THR A 227 -15.57 -8.23 -9.62
N ASP A 228 -14.32 -7.82 -9.80
CA ASP A 228 -13.93 -6.89 -10.86
C ASP A 228 -13.79 -7.58 -12.21
N ARG A 229 -14.34 -6.93 -13.23
CA ARG A 229 -14.10 -7.27 -14.63
C ARG A 229 -12.97 -6.40 -15.13
N LEU A 230 -12.05 -6.99 -15.90
CA LEU A 230 -11.10 -6.20 -16.67
C LEU A 230 -11.86 -5.25 -17.59
N ASP A 231 -11.40 -4.00 -17.66
CA ASP A 231 -11.87 -3.07 -18.67
C ASP A 231 -11.33 -3.45 -20.06
N LYS A 232 -11.71 -2.69 -21.07
CA LYS A 232 -11.30 -2.95 -22.45
C LYS A 232 -9.76 -2.95 -22.60
N SER A 233 -9.08 -1.96 -22.01
CA SER A 233 -7.63 -1.82 -22.14
C SER A 233 -6.90 -2.99 -21.47
N LEU A 234 -7.24 -3.33 -20.23
CA LEU A 234 -6.64 -4.44 -19.52
C LEU A 234 -7.00 -5.79 -20.14
N THR A 235 -8.19 -5.96 -20.69
CA THR A 235 -8.56 -7.17 -21.44
C THR A 235 -7.64 -7.36 -22.65
N ILE A 236 -7.46 -6.32 -23.47
CA ILE A 236 -6.55 -6.36 -24.62
C ILE A 236 -5.11 -6.62 -24.15
N GLY A 237 -4.66 -5.91 -23.12
CA GLY A 237 -3.31 -6.07 -22.57
C GLY A 237 -3.06 -7.48 -22.02
N GLN A 238 -4.05 -8.08 -21.37
CA GLN A 238 -3.97 -9.43 -20.84
C GLN A 238 -3.92 -10.47 -21.98
N MET A 239 -4.74 -10.31 -23.01
CA MET A 239 -4.70 -11.17 -24.21
C MET A 239 -3.36 -11.07 -24.95
N GLN A 240 -2.67 -9.92 -24.86
CA GLN A 240 -1.32 -9.72 -25.39
C GLN A 240 -0.21 -10.22 -24.45
N GLY A 241 -0.54 -10.76 -23.28
CA GLY A 241 0.44 -11.24 -22.31
C GLY A 241 1.27 -10.15 -21.64
N LYS A 242 0.76 -8.90 -21.57
CA LYS A 242 1.50 -7.76 -21.02
C LYS A 242 1.68 -7.77 -19.51
N PHE A 243 0.90 -8.55 -18.79
CA PHE A 243 0.97 -8.70 -17.34
C PHE A 243 0.47 -10.08 -16.89
N GLN A 244 0.78 -10.45 -15.64
CA GLN A 244 0.25 -11.65 -14.99
C GLN A 244 -1.06 -11.31 -14.29
N LEU A 245 -2.12 -12.09 -14.53
CA LEU A 245 -3.38 -11.96 -13.81
C LEU A 245 -3.54 -13.11 -12.80
N VAL A 246 -3.88 -12.76 -11.57
CA VAL A 246 -4.19 -13.72 -10.49
C VAL A 246 -5.58 -13.41 -9.94
N LEU A 247 -6.40 -14.44 -9.76
CA LEU A 247 -7.74 -14.32 -9.19
C LEU A 247 -7.78 -14.96 -7.80
N MET A 248 -8.31 -14.24 -6.82
CA MET A 248 -8.44 -14.65 -5.41
C MET A 248 -9.90 -14.54 -4.95
N PRO A 249 -10.80 -15.41 -5.47
CA PRO A 249 -12.25 -15.29 -5.29
C PRO A 249 -12.75 -15.45 -3.84
N ALA A 250 -11.90 -15.95 -2.94
CA ALA A 250 -12.25 -16.09 -1.53
C ALA A 250 -12.07 -14.78 -0.75
N ALA A 251 -11.26 -13.84 -1.25
CA ALA A 251 -11.05 -12.53 -0.65
C ALA A 251 -12.22 -11.57 -0.93
N GLY A 252 -12.38 -10.55 -0.09
CA GLY A 252 -13.09 -9.31 -0.40
C GLY A 252 -12.11 -8.28 -0.98
N HIS A 253 -12.44 -7.00 -0.80
CA HIS A 253 -11.68 -5.89 -1.39
C HIS A 253 -10.22 -5.84 -0.93
N ALA A 254 -9.96 -6.04 0.37
CA ALA A 254 -8.62 -6.03 0.93
C ALA A 254 -7.99 -7.44 0.88
N ILE A 255 -7.59 -7.88 -0.31
CA ILE A 255 -7.04 -9.23 -0.55
C ILE A 255 -5.85 -9.55 0.35
N GLN A 256 -4.95 -8.58 0.53
CA GLN A 256 -3.79 -8.69 1.40
C GLN A 256 -4.17 -8.89 2.88
N GLU A 257 -5.37 -8.47 3.27
CA GLU A 257 -5.88 -8.68 4.62
C GLU A 257 -6.58 -10.03 4.78
N ASP A 258 -7.41 -10.38 3.81
CA ASP A 258 -8.25 -11.57 3.85
C ASP A 258 -7.46 -12.87 3.58
N GLU A 259 -6.52 -12.84 2.63
CA GLU A 259 -5.70 -13.99 2.24
C GLU A 259 -4.19 -13.62 2.26
N PRO A 260 -3.62 -13.24 3.42
CA PRO A 260 -2.25 -12.72 3.51
C PRO A 260 -1.18 -13.74 3.12
N VAL A 261 -1.41 -15.02 3.42
CA VAL A 261 -0.49 -16.12 3.07
C VAL A 261 -0.41 -16.28 1.55
N LYS A 262 -1.56 -16.45 0.87
CA LYS A 262 -1.62 -16.59 -0.58
C LYS A 262 -1.13 -15.34 -1.30
N THR A 263 -1.45 -14.16 -0.77
CA THR A 263 -0.91 -12.89 -1.28
C THR A 263 0.61 -12.91 -1.25
N ALA A 264 1.22 -13.29 -0.11
CA ALA A 264 2.67 -13.40 0.00
C ALA A 264 3.26 -14.46 -0.96
N GLU A 265 2.63 -15.63 -1.09
CA GLU A 265 3.06 -16.69 -2.02
C GLU A 265 3.08 -16.20 -3.47
N HIS A 266 2.05 -15.49 -3.93
CA HIS A 266 2.01 -14.92 -5.28
C HIS A 266 3.06 -13.83 -5.49
N LEU A 267 3.32 -12.99 -4.48
CA LEU A 267 4.41 -12.01 -4.53
C LEU A 267 5.77 -12.70 -4.62
N GLN A 268 6.01 -13.76 -3.84
CA GLN A 268 7.26 -14.54 -3.90
C GLN A 268 7.45 -15.24 -5.25
N GLN A 269 6.40 -15.85 -5.79
CA GLN A 269 6.43 -16.46 -7.11
C GLN A 269 6.76 -15.43 -8.18
N PHE A 270 6.19 -14.24 -8.10
CA PHE A 270 6.48 -13.14 -9.02
C PHE A 270 7.93 -12.67 -8.90
N LEU A 271 8.40 -12.41 -7.68
CA LEU A 271 9.79 -12.02 -7.38
C LEU A 271 10.79 -13.04 -7.95
N HIS A 272 10.55 -14.32 -7.71
CA HIS A 272 11.41 -15.40 -8.21
C HIS A 272 11.35 -15.55 -9.74
N ARG A 273 10.14 -15.54 -10.32
CA ARG A 273 9.93 -15.66 -11.77
C ARG A 273 10.69 -14.58 -12.56
N PHE A 274 10.71 -13.36 -12.04
CA PHE A 274 11.39 -12.23 -12.67
C PHE A 274 12.77 -11.93 -12.07
N ARG A 275 13.27 -12.81 -11.19
CA ARG A 275 14.60 -12.73 -10.55
C ARG A 275 14.88 -11.37 -9.90
N ILE A 276 13.85 -10.75 -9.31
CA ILE A 276 13.96 -9.45 -8.67
C ILE A 276 14.75 -9.59 -7.36
N GLY A 277 15.94 -8.98 -7.32
CA GLY A 277 16.83 -9.04 -6.16
C GLY A 277 17.77 -10.24 -6.10
N GLU A 278 17.80 -11.08 -7.13
CA GLU A 278 18.86 -12.08 -7.30
C GLU A 278 20.04 -11.44 -8.03
N PRO A 279 21.30 -11.69 -7.61
CA PRO A 279 22.46 -11.20 -8.34
C PRO A 279 22.46 -11.75 -9.78
N GLY A 280 22.79 -10.88 -10.73
CA GLY A 280 22.97 -11.30 -12.12
C GLY A 280 24.05 -12.39 -12.22
N LEU A 281 23.98 -13.26 -13.24
CA LEU A 281 24.99 -14.30 -13.48
C LEU A 281 26.43 -13.73 -13.61
N ALA A 282 26.59 -12.43 -13.88
CA ALA A 282 27.87 -11.74 -14.01
C ALA A 282 28.35 -11.02 -12.72
N GLU A 283 27.50 -10.84 -11.70
CA GLU A 283 27.82 -10.06 -10.49
C GLU A 283 28.35 -10.90 -9.32
N GLN A 284 28.51 -12.21 -9.50
CA GLN A 284 29.02 -13.11 -8.46
C GLN A 284 30.49 -12.90 -8.07
N GLN A 285 31.19 -11.88 -8.60
CA GLN A 285 32.64 -11.73 -8.42
C GLN A 285 33.12 -10.57 -7.54
N PHE A 286 32.33 -9.56 -7.17
CA PHE A 286 32.86 -8.49 -6.31
C PHE A 286 31.79 -7.87 -5.41
N ILE A 287 32.00 -7.90 -4.10
CA ILE A 287 31.31 -7.03 -3.14
C ILE A 287 32.36 -6.44 -2.19
N SER A 288 32.49 -5.11 -2.19
CA SER A 288 33.14 -4.36 -1.10
C SER A 288 32.36 -3.08 -0.82
N SER A 289 32.19 -2.80 0.47
CA SER A 289 31.35 -1.78 1.11
C SER A 289 31.72 -0.32 0.80
N ALA A 290 30.73 0.59 0.85
CA ALA A 290 30.71 1.77 1.75
C ALA A 290 29.46 2.65 1.53
N ALA A 291 29.08 3.37 2.60
CA ALA A 291 27.91 4.24 2.74
C ALA A 291 28.19 5.73 2.45
N ALA A 292 27.16 6.52 2.10
CA ALA A 292 27.12 7.97 2.29
C ALA A 292 25.68 8.54 2.29
N HIS A 293 25.52 9.74 2.84
CA HIS A 293 24.24 10.40 3.16
C HIS A 293 23.63 11.18 1.99
N SER A 294 22.29 11.30 1.98
CA SER A 294 21.53 12.20 1.10
C SER A 294 20.45 12.95 1.91
N SER A 295 20.29 14.25 1.67
CA SER A 295 19.34 15.13 2.37
C SER A 295 17.93 14.99 1.79
N SER A 296 17.06 14.22 2.47
CA SER A 296 15.61 14.24 2.23
C SER A 296 14.95 15.33 3.07
N THR A 297 13.89 15.95 2.55
CA THR A 297 13.10 16.98 3.26
C THR A 297 12.09 16.39 4.25
N TYR A 298 11.94 15.06 4.28
CA TYR A 298 11.03 14.34 5.18
C TYR A 298 11.80 13.66 6.32
N THR A 299 11.20 13.66 7.52
CA THR A 299 11.67 12.79 8.60
C THR A 299 10.89 11.49 8.53
N VAL A 300 11.59 10.38 8.32
CA VAL A 300 10.97 9.04 8.30
C VAL A 300 11.10 8.42 9.69
N THR A 301 9.97 8.07 10.30
CA THR A 301 9.94 7.26 11.52
C THR A 301 9.78 5.79 11.15
N CYS A 302 10.80 4.99 11.45
CA CYS A 302 10.77 3.54 11.21
C CYS A 302 10.19 2.80 12.42
N GLY A 303 8.98 2.26 12.26
CA GLY A 303 8.41 1.23 13.15
C GLY A 303 8.71 -0.18 12.65
N SER A 304 8.73 -1.18 13.54
CA SER A 304 8.77 -2.57 13.09
C SER A 304 7.35 -3.05 12.74
N ILE A 305 7.11 -3.43 11.49
CA ILE A 305 5.83 -3.99 11.04
C ILE A 305 5.50 -5.32 11.77
N ALA A 306 6.54 -6.02 12.22
CA ALA A 306 6.41 -7.28 12.97
C ALA A 306 6.13 -7.07 14.47
N ARG A 307 6.51 -5.92 15.06
CA ARG A 307 6.16 -5.59 16.45
C ARG A 307 4.71 -5.12 16.59
N ALA A 308 4.13 -4.48 15.57
CA ALA A 308 2.70 -4.16 15.58
C ALA A 308 1.82 -5.41 15.69
N ALA A 309 2.25 -6.52 15.08
CA ALA A 309 1.60 -7.83 15.21
C ALA A 309 1.86 -8.55 16.55
N ALA A 310 2.87 -8.12 17.32
CA ALA A 310 3.23 -8.73 18.61
C ALA A 310 2.44 -8.17 19.80
N VAL A 311 1.61 -7.14 19.59
CA VAL A 311 0.82 -6.47 20.64
C VAL A 311 -0.44 -7.26 21.04
N PHE A 312 -0.76 -8.36 20.35
CA PHE A 312 -2.01 -9.11 20.56
C PHE A 312 -1.85 -10.63 20.81
N ASN A 313 -0.68 -11.06 21.32
CA ASN A 313 -0.54 -12.39 21.95
C ASN A 313 -0.50 -12.27 23.47
#